data_AF-A0A971NIP5-F1
#
_entry.id   AF-A0A971NIP5-F1
#
_cell.length_a   1.000
_cell.length_b   1.000
_cell.length_c   1.000
_cell.angle_alpha   90.00
_cell.angle_beta   90.00
_cell.angle_gamma   90.00
#
_symmetry.space_group_name_H-M   'P 1'
#
loop_
_entity.id
_entity.type
_entity.pdbx_description
1 polymer ?
#
loop_
_entity_poly.entity_id
_entity_poly.type
_entity_poly.pdbx_seq_one_letter_code
_entity_poly.pdbx_strand_id
1 'polypeptide(L)' 'MAGKKKTTRARQRDMDNAMMEIGRLRDSLDEAYMHFNSTTDPDALDACIYEISALRSRWNTAYKHYKNRFG' A
#
# COMPACT_ATOMS: atom_id res chain seq x y z
N MET A 1 6.28 28.65 22.57
CA MET A 1 6.59 28.22 21.17
C MET A 1 7.06 26.76 21.03
N ALA A 2 7.01 25.89 22.06
CA ALA A 2 7.51 24.50 21.97
C ALA A 2 6.46 23.45 21.52
N GLY A 3 5.16 23.70 21.77
CA GLY A 3 4.08 22.77 21.42
C GLY A 3 3.86 22.60 19.92
N LYS A 4 3.96 23.68 19.14
CA LYS A 4 3.78 23.67 17.67
C LYS A 4 4.84 22.84 16.93
N LYS A 5 6.09 22.77 17.43
CA LYS A 5 7.17 22.00 16.78
C LYS A 5 7.00 20.48 16.95
N LYS A 6 6.43 20.04 18.08
CA LYS A 6 6.19 18.61 18.35
C LYS A 6 5.07 18.05 17.47
N THR A 7 4.01 18.82 17.25
CA THR A 7 2.87 18.40 16.42
C THR A 7 3.24 18.31 14.93
N THR A 8 4.08 19.22 14.42
CA THR A 8 4.57 19.15 13.03
C THR A 8 5.42 17.90 12.78
N ARG A 9 6.32 17.54 13.71
CA ARG A 9 7.14 16.32 13.58
C ARG A 9 6.30 15.04 13.66
N ALA A 10 5.29 15.01 14.53
CA ALA A 10 4.37 13.88 14.61
C ALA A 10 3.58 13.72 13.30
N ARG A 11 3.06 14.82 12.75
CA ARG A 11 2.35 14.81 11.46
C ARG A 11 3.23 14.33 10.31
N GLN A 12 4.51 14.77 10.25
CA GLN A 12 5.44 14.30 9.23
C GLN A 12 5.69 12.79 9.34
N ARG A 13 5.90 12.26 10.55
CA ARG A 13 6.07 10.82 10.76
C ARG A 13 4.83 10.03 10.34
N ASP A 14 3.65 10.53 10.65
CA ASP A 14 2.41 9.88 10.22
C ASP A 14 2.28 9.87 8.68
N MET A 15 2.69 10.96 8.00
CA MET A 15 2.75 11.02 6.54
C MET A 15 3.74 10.02 5.96
N ASP A 16 4.96 9.99 6.50
CA ASP A 16 6.02 9.09 6.04
C ASP A 16 5.61 7.64 6.23
N ASN A 17 5.02 7.29 7.38
CA ASN A 17 4.50 5.96 7.66
C ASN A 17 3.40 5.53 6.69
N ALA A 18 2.43 6.41 6.42
CA ALA A 18 1.36 6.13 5.48
C ALA A 18 1.89 5.96 4.05
N MET A 19 2.88 6.77 3.65
CA MET A 19 3.51 6.64 2.33
C MET A 19 4.34 5.35 2.22
N MET A 20 5.06 4.96 3.29
CA MET A 20 5.77 3.68 3.33
C MET A 20 4.81 2.50 3.18
N GLU A 21 3.64 2.53 3.83
CA GLU A 21 2.63 1.47 3.69
C GLU A 21 2.13 1.35 2.24
N ILE A 22 1.82 2.49 1.59
CA ILE A 22 1.42 2.53 0.19
C ILE A 22 2.54 1.98 -0.72
N GLY A 23 3.80 2.33 -0.43
CA GLY A 23 4.97 1.81 -1.14
C GLY A 23 5.07 0.28 -1.04
N ARG A 24 5.00 -0.26 0.19
CA ARG A 24 5.04 -1.73 0.41
C ARG A 24 3.92 -2.46 -0.32
N LEU A 25 2.70 -1.91 -0.30
CA LEU A 25 1.56 -2.49 -1.03
C LEU A 25 1.77 -2.48 -2.54
N ARG A 26 2.50 -1.49 -3.07
CA ARG A 26 2.88 -1.44 -4.48
C ARG A 26 3.95 -2.49 -4.80
N ASP A 27 4.97 -2.64 -3.97
CA ASP A 27 6.00 -3.66 -4.15
C ASP A 27 5.40 -5.08 -4.14
N SER A 28 4.49 -5.35 -3.19
CA SER A 28 3.77 -6.64 -3.15
C SER A 28 2.86 -6.86 -4.37
N LEU A 29 2.27 -5.80 -4.94
CA LEU A 29 1.53 -5.91 -6.19
C LEU A 29 2.44 -6.31 -7.34
N ASP A 30 3.60 -5.66 -7.47
CA ASP A 30 4.56 -5.96 -8.52
C ASP A 30 5.05 -7.42 -8.41
N GLU A 31 5.32 -7.90 -7.20
CA GLU A 31 5.67 -9.31 -6.94
C GLU A 31 4.53 -10.27 -7.33
N ALA A 32 3.29 -10.00 -6.91
CA ALA A 32 2.14 -10.84 -7.25
C ALA A 32 1.88 -10.87 -8.77
N TYR A 33 2.10 -9.77 -9.48
CA TYR A 33 2.04 -9.73 -10.94
C TYR A 33 3.17 -10.55 -11.60
N MET A 34 4.39 -10.53 -11.04
CA MET A 34 5.47 -11.40 -11.53
C MET A 34 5.12 -12.88 -11.35
N HIS A 35 4.60 -13.26 -10.17
CA HIS A 35 4.15 -14.63 -9.91
C HIS A 35 3.05 -15.05 -10.88
N PHE A 36 2.01 -14.23 -11.07
CA PHE A 36 0.95 -14.49 -12.04
C PHE A 36 1.51 -14.75 -13.45
N ASN A 37 2.43 -13.90 -13.92
CA ASN A 37 3.02 -14.02 -15.26
C ASN A 37 3.91 -15.27 -15.42
N SER A 38 4.50 -15.76 -14.33
CA SER A 38 5.33 -16.98 -14.34
C SER A 38 4.53 -18.27 -14.12
N THR A 39 3.26 -18.17 -13.72
CA THR A 39 2.44 -19.32 -13.33
C THR A 39 1.68 -19.86 -14.54
N THR A 40 1.71 -21.18 -14.72
CA THR A 40 0.97 -21.88 -15.79
C THR A 40 -0.12 -22.80 -15.25
N ASP A 41 -0.11 -23.06 -13.95
CA ASP A 41 -1.12 -23.88 -13.27
C ASP A 41 -2.41 -23.06 -13.06
N PRO A 42 -3.58 -23.51 -13.57
CA PRO A 42 -4.83 -22.77 -13.47
C PRO A 42 -5.27 -22.48 -12.02
N ASP A 43 -5.11 -23.44 -11.11
CA ASP A 43 -5.51 -23.26 -9.71
C ASP A 43 -4.61 -22.23 -9.00
N ALA A 44 -3.31 -22.24 -9.30
CA ALA A 44 -2.38 -21.21 -8.83
C ALA A 44 -2.62 -19.84 -9.46
N LEU A 45 -3.09 -19.76 -10.71
CA LEU A 45 -3.48 -18.48 -11.35
C LEU A 45 -4.67 -17.83 -10.63
N ASP A 46 -5.68 -18.62 -10.26
CA ASP A 46 -6.83 -18.11 -9.50
C ASP A 46 -6.41 -17.56 -8.13
N ALA A 47 -5.46 -18.23 -7.46
CA ALA A 47 -4.87 -17.73 -6.22
C ALA A 47 -4.15 -16.39 -6.43
N CYS A 48 -3.34 -16.26 -7.48
CA CYS A 48 -2.68 -14.98 -7.84
C CYS A 48 -3.69 -13.87 -8.17
N ILE A 49 -4.78 -14.17 -8.88
CA ILE A 49 -5.83 -13.18 -9.20
C ILE A 49 -6.51 -12.68 -7.93
N TYR A 50 -6.81 -13.58 -7.00
CA TYR A 50 -7.39 -13.22 -5.70
C TYR A 50 -6.43 -12.34 -4.90
N GLU A 51 -5.15 -12.71 -4.84
CA GLU A 51 -4.11 -11.95 -4.14
C GLU A 51 -3.93 -10.54 -4.72
N ILE A 52 -3.81 -10.41 -6.05
CA ILE A 52 -3.72 -9.12 -6.74
C ILE A 52 -4.95 -8.26 -6.43
N SER A 53 -6.15 -8.85 -6.45
CA SER A 53 -7.40 -8.13 -6.17
C SER A 53 -7.44 -7.62 -4.73
N ALA A 54 -7.03 -8.45 -3.76
CA ALA A 54 -6.95 -8.08 -2.36
C ALA A 54 -5.92 -6.96 -2.14
N LEU A 55 -4.73 -7.07 -2.74
CA LEU A 55 -3.67 -6.07 -2.66
C LEU A 55 -4.11 -4.74 -3.30
N ARG A 56 -4.77 -4.76 -4.46
CA ARG A 56 -5.32 -3.53 -5.09
C ARG A 56 -6.37 -2.86 -4.21
N SER A 57 -7.25 -3.64 -3.57
CA SER A 57 -8.26 -3.11 -2.65
C SER A 57 -7.60 -2.43 -1.44
N ARG A 58 -6.59 -3.06 -0.85
CA ARG A 58 -5.81 -2.50 0.27
C ARG A 58 -5.06 -1.24 -0.14
N TRP A 59 -4.37 -1.26 -1.28
CA TRP A 59 -3.65 -0.10 -1.80
C TRP A 59 -4.58 1.09 -2.05
N ASN A 60 -5.72 0.87 -2.71
CA ASN A 60 -6.71 1.91 -2.96
C ASN A 60 -7.24 2.52 -1.65
N THR A 61 -7.48 1.67 -0.65
CA THR A 61 -7.97 2.10 0.66
C THR A 61 -6.90 2.94 1.39
N ALA A 62 -5.66 2.44 1.45
CA ALA A 62 -4.53 3.16 2.04
C ALA A 62 -4.29 4.51 1.36
N TYR A 63 -4.35 4.55 0.02
CA TYR A 63 -4.19 5.78 -0.75
C TYR A 63 -5.33 6.78 -0.50
N LYS A 64 -6.59 6.32 -0.44
CA LYS A 64 -7.73 7.17 -0.06
C LYS A 64 -7.56 7.75 1.34
N HIS A 65 -7.15 6.93 2.32
CA HIS A 65 -6.89 7.41 3.68
C HIS A 65 -5.75 8.43 3.73
N TYR A 66 -4.66 8.18 3.01
CA TYR A 66 -3.55 9.13 2.89
C TYR A 66 -4.02 10.46 2.30
N LYS A 67 -4.72 10.42 1.17
CA LYS A 67 -5.23 11.63 0.50
C LYS A 67 -6.21 12.41 1.40
N ASN A 68 -7.11 11.72 2.11
CA ASN A 68 -8.07 12.38 2.99
C ASN A 68 -7.42 12.99 4.25
N ARG A 69 -6.30 12.42 4.73
CA ARG A 69 -5.63 12.86 5.95
C ARG A 69 -4.54 13.90 5.70
N PHE A 70 -3.92 13.88 4.52
CA PHE A 70 -2.71 14.64 4.22
C PHE A 70 -2.74 15.44 2.91
N GLY A 71 -3.69 15.17 2.01
CA GLY A 71 -3.98 16.02 0.85
C GLY A 71 -4.77 17.26 1.25
#